data_AF-A0A928ZPV4-F1
#
_entry.id   AF-A0A928ZPV4-F1
#
_cell.length_a   1.000
_cell.length_b   1.000
_cell.length_c   1.000
_cell.angle_alpha   90.00
_cell.angle_beta   90.00
_cell.angle_gamma   90.00
#
_symmetry.space_group_name_H-M   'P 1'
#
loop_
_entity.id
_entity.type
_entity.pdbx_description
1 polymer ?
#
loop_
_entity_poly.entity_id
_entity_poly.type
_entity_poly.pdbx_seq_one_letter_code
_entity_poly.pdbx_strand_id
1 'polypeptide(L)'
;MSESPPNAEQVNRAITWYRREKSAIAQRCPIATPGRIFRSTWLDVLEKHVALWESGSLGLHLAMAYIYWPLKTVRAALYPKF
;
A
#
# COMPACT_ATOMS: atom_id res chain seq x y z
N MET A 1 -9.21 3.09 20.10
CA MET A 1 -10.16 3.44 19.03
C MET A 1 -10.19 2.27 18.06
N SER A 2 -11.29 1.54 17.97
CA SER A 2 -11.43 0.47 16.97
C SER A 2 -11.61 1.13 15.61
N GLU A 3 -10.51 1.28 14.84
CA GLU A 3 -10.62 1.60 13.43
C GLU A 3 -11.42 0.46 12.78
N SER A 4 -12.59 0.77 12.22
CA SER A 4 -13.34 -0.18 11.40
C SER A 4 -12.40 -0.73 10.32
N PRO A 5 -12.51 -2.03 9.98
CA PRO A 5 -11.68 -2.61 8.93
C PRO A 5 -11.81 -1.79 7.64
N PRO A 6 -10.70 -1.49 6.95
CA PRO A 6 -10.73 -0.70 5.73
C PRO A 6 -11.71 -1.27 4.69
N ASN A 7 -12.56 -0.40 4.15
CA ASN A 7 -13.51 -0.76 3.09
C ASN A 7 -12.88 -0.64 1.68
N ALA A 8 -13.62 -1.06 0.66
CA ALA A 8 -13.16 -1.02 -0.73
C ALA A 8 -12.77 0.40 -1.20
N GLU A 9 -13.48 1.43 -0.72
CA GLU A 9 -13.16 2.82 -1.05
C GLU A 9 -11.80 3.24 -0.48
N GLN A 10 -11.47 2.84 0.74
CA GLN A 10 -10.18 3.12 1.36
C GLN A 10 -9.03 2.41 0.63
N VAL A 11 -9.26 1.18 0.14
CA VAL A 11 -8.31 0.49 -0.74
C VAL A 11 -8.08 1.29 -2.02
N ASN A 12 -9.16 1.72 -2.68
CA ASN A 12 -9.06 2.51 -3.92
C ASN A 12 -8.32 3.84 -3.71
N ARG A 13 -8.61 4.56 -2.62
CA ARG A 13 -7.89 5.80 -2.25
C ARG A 13 -6.40 5.56 -2.01
N ALA A 14 -6.04 4.43 -1.37
CA ALA A 14 -4.64 4.05 -1.18
C ALA A 14 -3.94 3.77 -2.53
N ILE A 15 -4.61 3.09 -3.47
CA ILE A 15 -4.10 2.85 -4.82
C ILE A 15 -3.92 4.16 -5.59
N THR A 16 -4.87 5.09 -5.51
CA THR A 16 -4.73 6.42 -6.14
C THR A 16 -3.52 7.18 -5.60
N TRP A 17 -3.32 7.16 -4.27
CA TRP A 17 -2.13 7.75 -3.66
C TRP A 17 -0.84 7.07 -4.14
N TYR A 18 -0.81 5.73 -4.14
CA TYR A 18 0.31 4.95 -4.63
C TYR A 18 0.69 5.32 -6.07
N ARG A 19 -0.28 5.39 -6.98
CA ARG A 19 -0.05 5.76 -8.38
C ARG A 19 0.57 7.15 -8.54
N ARG A 20 0.15 8.10 -7.71
CA ARG A 20 0.72 9.46 -7.72
C ARG A 20 2.15 9.51 -7.17
N GLU A 21 2.43 8.77 -6.10
CA GLU A 21 3.71 8.82 -5.39
C GLU A 21 4.70 7.72 -5.82
N LYS A 22 4.34 6.86 -6.79
CA LYS A 22 5.12 5.67 -7.17
C LYS A 22 6.61 5.96 -7.38
N SER A 23 6.94 7.01 -8.11
CA SER A 23 8.33 7.41 -8.37
C SER A 23 9.07 7.82 -7.10
N ALA A 24 8.41 8.57 -6.21
CA ALA A 24 9.00 9.01 -4.94
C ALA A 24 9.21 7.83 -3.98
N ILE A 25 8.27 6.88 -3.96
CA ILE A 25 8.41 5.63 -3.18
C ILE A 25 9.60 4.84 -3.71
N ALA A 26 9.71 4.65 -5.03
CA ALA A 26 10.81 3.90 -5.64
C ALA A 26 12.19 4.52 -5.36
N GLN A 27 12.31 5.84 -5.41
CA GLN A 27 13.57 6.57 -5.11
C GLN A 27 14.00 6.43 -3.64
N ARG A 28 13.05 6.21 -2.73
CA ARG A 28 13.31 6.06 -1.29
C ARG A 28 13.41 4.61 -0.84
N CYS A 29 13.23 3.65 -1.75
CA CYS A 29 13.48 2.26 -1.46
C CYS A 29 14.99 2.03 -1.22
N PRO A 30 15.37 1.21 -0.23
CA PRO A 30 14.49 0.48 0.69
C PRO A 30 13.90 1.38 1.80
N ILE A 31 12.61 1.23 2.09
CA ILE A 31 11.93 1.95 3.17
C ILE A 31 11.89 1.05 4.41
N ALA A 32 12.67 1.41 5.43
CA ALA A 32 12.70 0.68 6.69
C ALA A 32 11.61 1.19 7.64
N THR A 33 10.84 0.26 8.22
CA THR A 33 9.79 0.52 9.20
C THR A 33 9.92 -0.46 10.37
N PRO A 34 9.37 -0.18 11.56
CA PRO A 34 9.40 -1.13 12.67
C PRO A 34 8.81 -2.49 12.25
N GLY A 35 9.65 -3.54 12.26
CA GLY A 35 9.25 -4.91 11.91
C GLY A 35 9.18 -5.25 10.42
N ARG A 36 9.44 -4.31 9.48
CA ARG A 36 9.43 -4.60 8.04
C ARG A 36 10.30 -3.65 7.21
N ILE A 37 10.95 -4.18 6.18
CA ILE A 37 11.66 -3.41 5.16
C ILE A 37 10.95 -3.59 3.82
N PHE A 38 10.53 -2.48 3.21
CA PHE A 38 9.95 -2.47 1.87
C PHE A 38 11.06 -2.22 0.85
N ARG A 39 11.46 -3.28 0.14
CA ARG A 39 12.47 -3.22 -0.93
C ARG A 39 11.84 -2.78 -2.26
N SER A 40 12.65 -2.46 -3.27
CA SER A 40 12.15 -2.17 -4.62
C SER A 40 11.28 -3.29 -5.19
N THR A 41 11.65 -4.56 -4.94
CA THR A 41 10.87 -5.74 -5.37
C THR A 41 9.47 -5.84 -4.77
N TRP A 42 9.21 -5.16 -3.64
CA TRP A 42 7.86 -5.09 -3.07
C TRP A 42 6.91 -4.30 -3.99
N LEU A 43 7.41 -3.33 -4.76
CA LEU A 43 6.59 -2.57 -5.70
C LEU A 43 6.02 -3.49 -6.80
N ASP A 44 6.83 -4.40 -7.32
CA ASP A 44 6.37 -5.38 -8.33
C ASP A 44 5.30 -6.32 -7.76
N VAL A 45 5.46 -6.73 -6.49
CA VAL A 45 4.46 -7.55 -5.80
C VAL A 45 3.18 -6.73 -5.56
N LEU A 46 3.30 -5.48 -5.15
CA LEU A 46 2.16 -4.59 -4.94
C LEU A 46 1.38 -4.39 -6.25
N GLU A 47 2.05 -4.12 -7.37
CA GLU A 47 1.41 -3.97 -8.69
C GLU A 47 0.60 -5.21 -9.08
N LYS A 48 1.12 -6.42 -8.82
CA LYS A 48 0.35 -7.66 -9.05
C LYS A 48 -0.95 -7.70 -8.24
N HIS A 49 -0.90 -7.29 -6.97
CA HIS A 49 -2.11 -7.26 -6.13
C HIS A 49 -3.08 -6.15 -6.56
N VAL A 50 -2.57 -4.99 -6.97
CA VAL A 50 -3.41 -3.92 -7.55
C VAL A 50 -4.12 -4.40 -8.80
N ALA A 51 -3.41 -5.08 -9.72
CA ALA A 51 -4.03 -5.64 -10.92
C ALA A 51 -5.12 -6.68 -10.60
N LEU A 52 -4.87 -7.59 -9.64
CA LEU A 52 -5.86 -8.57 -9.19
C LEU A 52 -7.08 -7.91 -8.52
N TRP A 53 -6.87 -6.81 -7.80
CA TRP A 53 -7.96 -6.02 -7.20
C TRP A 53 -8.80 -5.35 -8.28
N GLU A 54 -8.17 -4.70 -9.25
CA GLU A 54 -8.86 -4.02 -10.35
C GLU A 54 -9.58 -4.98 -11.29
N SER A 55 -9.08 -6.21 -11.45
CA SER A 55 -9.79 -7.27 -12.19
C SER A 55 -10.93 -7.91 -11.42
N GLY A 56 -11.17 -7.52 -10.15
CA GLY A 56 -12.17 -8.14 -9.27
C GLY A 56 -11.80 -9.56 -8.79
N SER A 57 -10.55 -9.99 -9.02
CA SER A 57 -10.07 -11.34 -8.66
C SER A 57 -9.45 -11.41 -7.26
N LEU A 58 -9.26 -10.26 -6.60
CA LEU A 58 -8.77 -10.15 -5.22
C LEU A 58 -9.91 -9.79 -4.26
N GLY A 59 -10.21 -10.65 -3.30
CA GLY A 59 -11.20 -10.35 -2.26
C GLY A 59 -10.75 -9.20 -1.34
N LEU A 60 -11.71 -8.45 -0.79
CA LEU A 60 -11.46 -7.26 0.03
C LEU A 60 -10.47 -7.51 1.18
N HIS A 61 -10.62 -8.62 1.91
CA HIS A 61 -9.71 -8.97 3.01
C HIS A 61 -8.23 -9.05 2.58
N LEU A 62 -7.97 -9.65 1.40
CA LEU A 62 -6.62 -9.74 0.85
C LEU A 62 -6.14 -8.40 0.32
N ALA A 63 -7.03 -7.60 -0.29
CA ALA A 63 -6.71 -6.24 -0.72
C ALA A 63 -6.31 -5.35 0.48
N MET A 64 -6.98 -5.50 1.62
CA MET A 64 -6.58 -4.79 2.84
C MET A 64 -5.17 -5.19 3.29
N ALA A 65 -4.88 -6.49 3.36
CA ALA A 65 -3.61 -7.03 3.84
C ALA A 65 -2.41 -6.71 2.92
N TYR A 66 -2.61 -6.79 1.61
CA TYR A 66 -1.52 -6.69 0.63
C TYR A 66 -1.41 -5.32 -0.05
N ILE A 67 -2.45 -4.49 0.00
CA ILE A 67 -2.46 -3.16 -0.63
C ILE A 67 -2.58 -2.07 0.45
N TYR A 68 -3.71 -2.02 1.17
CA TYR A 68 -3.99 -0.90 2.07
C TYR A 68 -2.99 -0.78 3.22
N TRP A 69 -2.81 -1.83 4.02
CA TRP A 69 -1.93 -1.77 5.20
C TRP A 69 -0.47 -1.48 4.82
N PRO A 70 0.13 -2.15 3.82
CA PRO A 70 1.47 -1.80 3.32
C PRO A 70 1.58 -0.33 2.90
N LEU A 71 0.61 0.18 2.15
CA LEU A 71 0.63 1.57 1.69
C LEU A 71 0.44 2.57 2.84
N LYS A 72 -0.41 2.27 3.84
CA LYS A 72 -0.54 3.07 5.07
C LYS A 72 0.79 3.15 5.81
N THR A 73 1.48 2.01 5.98
CA THR A 73 2.78 1.93 6.65
C THR A 73 3.85 2.71 5.88
N VAL A 74 3.94 2.54 4.56
CA VAL A 74 4.90 3.28 3.72
C VAL A 74 4.62 4.77 3.76
N ARG A 75 3.35 5.19 3.65
CA ARG A 75 2.97 6.61 3.75
C ARG A 75 3.41 7.22 5.07
N ALA A 76 3.16 6.55 6.19
CA ALA A 76 3.58 7.02 7.51
C ALA A 76 5.11 7.14 7.63
N ALA A 77 5.86 6.21 7.04
CA ALA A 77 7.32 6.27 7.02
C ALA A 77 7.88 7.41 6.15
N LEU A 78 7.21 7.71 5.03
CA LEU A 78 7.63 8.77 4.11
C LEU A 78 7.24 10.18 4.56
N TYR A 79 6.13 10.29 5.31
CA TYR A 79 5.54 11.56 5.75
C TYR A 79 5.13 11.50 7.23
N PRO A 80 6.08 11.35 8.18
CA PRO A 80 5.79 11.15 9.60
C PRO A 80 5.17 12.37 10.31
N LYS A 81 5.03 13.50 9.61
CA LYS A 81 4.50 14.77 10.14
C LYS A 81 3.08 15.09 9.64
N PHE A 82 2.40 14.15 8.98
CA PHE A 82 1.05 14.31 8.43
C PHE A 82 0.12 13.18 8.88
#